data_AF-A0A539DT69-F1
#
_entry.id   AF-A0A539DT69-F1
#
_cell.length_a   1.000
_cell.length_b   1.000
_cell.length_c   1.000
_cell.angle_alpha   90.00
_cell.angle_beta   90.00
_cell.angle_gamma   90.00
#
_symmetry.space_group_name_H-M   'P 1'
#
loop_
_entity.id
_entity.type
_entity.pdbx_description
1 polymer ?
#
loop_
_entity_poly.entity_id
_entity_poly.type
_entity_poly.pdbx_seq_one_letter_code
_entity_poly.pdbx_strand_id
1 'polypeptide(L)'
;GDISADGDTIFVADMAMYPELETQDGFVFSPVGVVCHELGHALGLPDLYDTVAPENQVFAESQGIGSWDLMAAGTWNANGFVPAEFSAWSKVAVGWIDPILVTSSQDLVSLSAVELDRFHGVIKVPIGGDEYFLIENRLQDLNGDGRFNFTENDSSKCRTEVTGGDSMLVCDFDFYVDSYADAEWDWWLPGESTGSGILIWHIDDSVIAENLPYNTVNAVADHKGIDLEEADGIEDLDNLGLDRDAFGSPYDSFRGGWVDRFGPDTTPNSDGYYGISSGITIDQVSAIGPVMTFRVGFEAAADGWTRELPASVGGNHVAVGQLDLDSAREVVITDRSGNIYVLNEDGTNAWSASAGDPFAAVGVTLGAPLVADLNGDDFADLVVPGVDGEIFGYGGPDGRPLGALGDGVLVRSSNPLPSLELFGADLNPGTPGVEFGFGGLRDETGLSRFGIYGVSLDGRAV
;
A
#
# COMPACT_ATOMS: atom_id res chain seq x y z
N GLY A 1 -34.80 5.61 22.71
CA GLY A 1 -33.54 6.26 23.06
C GLY A 1 -33.35 6.02 24.52
N ASP A 2 -32.27 5.34 24.88
CA ASP A 2 -31.86 5.30 26.27
C ASP A 2 -31.42 6.71 26.68
N ILE A 3 -31.57 7.06 27.95
CA ILE A 3 -31.33 8.41 28.44
C ILE A 3 -30.06 8.39 29.30
N SER A 4 -29.11 9.27 29.01
CA SER A 4 -27.88 9.39 29.80
C SER A 4 -28.20 9.79 31.25
N ALA A 5 -27.21 9.67 32.14
CA ALA A 5 -27.34 10.12 33.52
C ALA A 5 -27.73 11.61 33.65
N ASP A 6 -27.47 12.41 32.61
CA ASP A 6 -27.72 13.86 32.56
C ASP A 6 -29.03 14.22 31.82
N GLY A 7 -29.77 13.24 31.31
CA GLY A 7 -31.06 13.47 30.63
C GLY A 7 -30.98 13.59 29.11
N ASP A 8 -29.81 13.39 28.51
CA ASP A 8 -29.60 13.46 27.07
C ASP A 8 -29.95 12.13 26.37
N THR A 9 -30.37 12.21 25.11
CA THR A 9 -30.63 11.00 24.30
C THR A 9 -29.31 10.35 23.90
N ILE A 10 -29.16 9.06 24.18
CA ILE A 10 -28.03 8.27 23.70
C ILE A 10 -28.33 7.85 22.24
N PHE A 11 -27.42 8.20 21.34
CA PHE A 11 -27.40 7.73 19.96
C PHE A 11 -26.30 6.69 19.80
N VAL A 12 -26.65 5.55 19.20
CA VAL A 12 -25.69 4.53 18.80
C VAL A 12 -25.40 4.78 17.33
N ALA A 13 -24.16 5.12 16.99
CA ALA A 13 -23.72 5.36 15.62
C ALA A 13 -23.46 4.02 14.90
N ASP A 14 -22.76 3.12 15.59
CA ASP A 14 -22.30 1.84 15.06
C ASP A 14 -22.65 0.70 16.01
N MET A 15 -23.00 -0.44 15.43
CA MET A 15 -23.33 -1.66 16.16
C MET A 15 -22.88 -2.86 15.33
N ALA A 16 -22.23 -3.82 15.99
CA ALA A 16 -21.97 -5.14 15.43
C ALA A 16 -22.81 -6.20 16.16
N MET A 17 -23.22 -7.23 15.43
CA MET A 17 -24.09 -8.30 15.92
C MET A 17 -23.47 -9.64 15.56
N TYR A 18 -23.32 -10.51 16.56
CA TYR A 18 -22.67 -11.80 16.40
C TYR A 18 -23.57 -12.93 16.85
N PRO A 19 -23.44 -14.12 16.24
CA PRO A 19 -24.09 -15.32 16.75
C PRO A 19 -23.51 -15.71 18.12
N GLU A 20 -24.36 -16.27 18.99
CA GLU A 20 -23.92 -16.86 20.26
C GLU A 20 -23.10 -18.15 20.04
N LEU A 21 -23.38 -18.87 18.95
CA LEU A 21 -22.73 -20.11 18.55
C LEU A 21 -22.58 -20.16 17.03
N GLU A 22 -21.41 -20.61 16.57
CA GLU A 22 -21.13 -20.85 15.16
C GLU A 22 -20.99 -22.35 14.89
N THR A 23 -22.08 -23.08 15.13
CA THR A 23 -22.15 -24.52 14.80
C THR A 23 -23.21 -24.70 13.73
N GLN A 24 -22.81 -25.15 12.55
CA GLN A 24 -23.72 -25.47 11.44
C GLN A 24 -23.46 -26.88 10.92
N ASP A 25 -24.52 -27.68 10.74
CA ASP A 25 -24.50 -28.98 10.05
C ASP A 25 -23.42 -29.98 10.54
N GLY A 26 -23.02 -29.86 11.81
CA GLY A 26 -22.00 -30.72 12.44
C GLY A 26 -20.57 -30.18 12.40
N PHE A 27 -20.36 -29.03 11.77
CA PHE A 27 -19.12 -28.26 11.83
C PHE A 27 -19.14 -27.33 13.04
N VAL A 28 -18.01 -27.26 13.74
CA VAL A 28 -17.83 -26.43 14.93
C VAL A 28 -16.88 -25.31 14.57
N PHE A 29 -17.37 -24.07 14.63
CA PHE A 29 -16.58 -22.85 14.52
C PHE A 29 -16.66 -22.07 15.83
N SER A 30 -15.69 -21.18 16.01
CA SER A 30 -15.62 -20.27 17.14
C SER A 30 -15.96 -18.85 16.72
N PRO A 31 -16.85 -18.16 17.45
CA PRO A 31 -17.14 -16.75 17.18
C PRO A 31 -15.97 -15.82 17.53
N VAL A 32 -14.87 -16.32 18.10
CA VAL A 32 -13.70 -15.50 18.48
C VAL A 32 -13.11 -14.80 17.26
N GLY A 33 -12.87 -15.52 16.16
CA GLY A 33 -12.39 -14.93 14.90
C GLY A 33 -13.27 -13.79 14.41
N VAL A 34 -14.58 -14.02 14.33
CA VAL A 34 -15.58 -13.02 13.92
C VAL A 34 -15.58 -11.80 14.85
N VAL A 35 -15.57 -12.01 16.17
CA VAL A 35 -15.51 -10.90 17.14
C VAL A 35 -14.22 -10.08 16.99
N CYS A 36 -13.08 -10.74 16.75
CA CYS A 36 -11.80 -10.08 16.52
C CYS A 36 -11.78 -9.30 15.20
N HIS A 37 -12.31 -9.87 14.12
CA HIS A 37 -12.42 -9.23 12.81
C HIS A 37 -13.26 -7.94 12.88
N GLU A 38 -14.38 -8.01 13.57
CA GLU A 38 -15.32 -6.90 13.70
C GLU A 38 -14.82 -5.82 14.68
N LEU A 39 -13.98 -6.20 15.65
CA LEU A 39 -13.18 -5.24 16.39
C LEU A 39 -12.20 -4.50 15.46
N GLY A 40 -11.64 -5.17 14.46
CA GLY A 40 -10.82 -4.54 13.42
C GLY A 40 -11.57 -3.43 12.67
N HIS A 41 -12.82 -3.66 12.27
CA HIS A 41 -13.66 -2.61 11.70
C HIS A 41 -13.91 -1.45 12.67
N ALA A 42 -14.16 -1.74 13.95
CA ALA A 42 -14.32 -0.70 14.98
C ALA A 42 -13.03 0.12 15.20
N LEU A 43 -11.87 -0.43 14.85
CA LEU A 43 -10.57 0.25 14.86
C LEU A 43 -10.28 1.00 13.54
N GLY A 44 -11.14 0.88 12.54
CA GLY A 44 -11.05 1.59 11.26
C GLY A 44 -10.43 0.77 10.11
N LEU A 45 -10.25 -0.54 10.27
CA LEU A 45 -9.73 -1.40 9.21
C LEU A 45 -10.84 -1.86 8.26
N PRO A 46 -10.57 -1.93 6.93
CA PRO A 46 -11.47 -2.52 5.95
C PRO A 46 -11.38 -4.05 5.96
N ASP A 47 -12.31 -4.70 5.27
CA ASP A 47 -12.13 -6.06 4.77
C ASP A 47 -10.96 -6.10 3.78
N LEU A 48 -10.08 -7.08 3.96
CA LEU A 48 -8.91 -7.31 3.09
C LEU A 48 -9.03 -8.59 2.25
N TYR A 49 -10.15 -9.30 2.33
CA TYR A 49 -10.60 -10.24 1.30
C TYR A 49 -11.36 -9.49 0.20
N ASP A 50 -11.56 -10.12 -0.97
CA ASP A 50 -12.30 -9.52 -2.06
C ASP A 50 -13.81 -9.48 -1.76
N THR A 51 -14.35 -8.27 -1.62
CA THR A 51 -15.75 -8.00 -1.28
C THR A 51 -16.65 -7.81 -2.49
N VAL A 52 -16.10 -7.82 -3.70
CA VAL A 52 -16.83 -7.49 -4.93
C VAL A 52 -16.96 -8.72 -5.82
N ALA A 53 -18.20 -9.18 -5.98
CA ALA A 53 -18.51 -10.12 -7.05
C ALA A 53 -18.75 -9.36 -8.36
N PRO A 54 -18.14 -9.78 -9.48
CA PRO A 54 -18.47 -9.27 -10.82
C PRO A 54 -19.97 -9.39 -11.12
N GLU A 55 -20.49 -8.51 -11.99
CA GLU A 55 -21.93 -8.43 -12.32
C GLU A 55 -22.54 -9.77 -12.82
N ASN A 56 -21.70 -10.68 -13.29
CA ASN A 56 -22.06 -12.01 -13.79
C ASN A 56 -21.58 -13.18 -12.90
N GLN A 57 -21.04 -12.92 -11.72
CA GLN A 57 -20.57 -13.93 -10.77
C GLN A 57 -21.31 -13.81 -9.43
N VAL A 58 -21.34 -14.91 -8.69
CA VAL A 58 -21.90 -14.96 -7.32
C VAL A 58 -20.79 -14.81 -6.27
N PHE A 59 -19.54 -14.98 -6.69
CA PHE A 59 -18.35 -14.97 -5.85
C PHE A 59 -17.36 -13.93 -6.38
N ALA A 60 -16.45 -13.52 -5.49
CA ALA A 60 -15.36 -12.60 -5.77
C ALA A 60 -14.35 -13.22 -6.75
N GLU A 61 -13.41 -12.43 -7.27
CA GLU A 61 -12.42 -12.92 -8.25
C GLU A 61 -11.13 -13.43 -7.59
N SER A 62 -10.85 -12.99 -6.35
CA SER A 62 -9.65 -13.34 -5.59
C SER A 62 -9.95 -13.68 -4.12
N GLN A 63 -8.92 -14.09 -3.37
CA GLN A 63 -8.97 -14.29 -1.92
C GLN A 63 -8.42 -13.08 -1.14
N GLY A 64 -8.14 -11.97 -1.83
CA GLY A 64 -7.49 -10.77 -1.26
C GLY A 64 -6.11 -11.11 -0.72
N ILE A 65 -5.92 -11.05 0.60
CA ILE A 65 -4.67 -11.46 1.27
C ILE A 65 -4.78 -12.77 2.07
N GLY A 66 -5.86 -13.53 1.87
CA GLY A 66 -6.00 -14.89 2.37
C GLY A 66 -5.91 -15.04 3.89
N SER A 67 -5.30 -16.12 4.35
CA SER A 67 -5.27 -16.54 5.76
C SER A 67 -4.14 -15.88 6.57
N TRP A 68 -3.47 -14.88 5.99
CA TRP A 68 -2.32 -14.18 6.56
C TRP A 68 -2.71 -12.98 7.45
N ASP A 69 -3.93 -12.47 7.31
CA ASP A 69 -4.48 -11.35 8.11
C ASP A 69 -5.88 -11.68 8.66
N LEU A 70 -6.13 -11.26 9.90
CA LEU A 70 -7.43 -11.28 10.57
C LEU A 70 -8.55 -10.58 9.76
N MET A 71 -8.25 -9.49 9.06
CA MET A 71 -9.19 -8.75 8.21
C MET A 71 -9.47 -9.45 6.88
N ALA A 72 -8.85 -10.59 6.62
CA ALA A 72 -9.07 -11.44 5.46
C ALA A 72 -9.60 -12.83 5.89
N ALA A 73 -9.23 -13.90 5.19
CA ALA A 73 -9.62 -15.26 5.55
C ALA A 73 -8.98 -15.75 6.86
N GLY A 74 -7.97 -15.03 7.39
CA GLY A 74 -7.29 -15.38 8.64
C GLY A 74 -8.22 -15.37 9.86
N THR A 75 -9.38 -14.73 9.77
CA THR A 75 -10.48 -14.85 10.75
C THR A 75 -10.90 -16.31 10.98
N TRP A 76 -10.76 -17.17 9.97
CA TRP A 76 -11.17 -18.58 10.01
C TRP A 76 -10.03 -19.55 10.34
N ASN A 77 -8.82 -19.06 10.65
CA ASN A 77 -7.73 -19.94 11.06
C ASN A 77 -8.13 -20.79 12.28
N ALA A 78 -7.81 -22.08 12.21
CA ALA A 78 -8.31 -23.09 13.13
C ALA A 78 -9.84 -23.01 13.38
N ASN A 79 -10.66 -22.85 12.33
CA ASN A 79 -12.12 -22.66 12.43
C ASN A 79 -12.54 -21.47 13.33
N GLY A 80 -11.73 -20.41 13.35
CA GLY A 80 -11.95 -19.20 14.15
C GLY A 80 -11.54 -19.32 15.62
N PHE A 81 -10.96 -20.46 16.04
CA PHE A 81 -10.48 -20.63 17.42
C PHE A 81 -9.14 -19.93 17.67
N VAL A 82 -8.32 -19.79 16.64
CA VAL A 82 -7.02 -19.10 16.67
C VAL A 82 -6.89 -18.33 15.36
N PRO A 83 -7.60 -17.20 15.20
CA PRO A 83 -7.44 -16.35 14.04
C PRO A 83 -5.99 -15.85 13.89
N ALA A 84 -5.61 -15.49 12.67
CA ALA A 84 -4.33 -14.84 12.40
C ALA A 84 -4.18 -13.54 13.21
N GLU A 85 -2.95 -13.14 13.51
CA GLU A 85 -2.70 -11.73 13.83
C GLU A 85 -2.98 -10.83 12.62
N PHE A 86 -3.24 -9.55 12.87
CA PHE A 86 -3.18 -8.50 11.85
C PHE A 86 -1.85 -8.54 11.06
N SER A 87 -1.90 -8.27 9.75
CA SER A 87 -0.70 -8.06 8.94
C SER A 87 0.09 -6.83 9.39
N ALA A 88 1.30 -6.69 8.84
CA ALA A 88 2.10 -5.49 8.98
C ALA A 88 1.29 -4.21 8.68
N TRP A 89 0.55 -4.19 7.57
CA TRP A 89 -0.24 -3.01 7.18
C TRP A 89 -1.33 -2.70 8.21
N SER A 90 -2.12 -3.70 8.61
CA SER A 90 -3.20 -3.53 9.59
C SER A 90 -2.67 -3.00 10.93
N LYS A 91 -1.51 -3.52 11.40
CA LYS A 91 -0.83 -3.04 12.63
C LYS A 91 -0.34 -1.59 12.52
N VAL A 92 0.18 -1.20 11.35
CA VAL A 92 0.63 0.17 11.08
C VAL A 92 -0.57 1.13 10.95
N ALA A 93 -1.64 0.72 10.26
CA ALA A 93 -2.83 1.54 10.02
C ALA A 93 -3.57 1.91 11.32
N VAL A 94 -3.67 0.96 12.28
CA VAL A 94 -4.23 1.23 13.61
C VAL A 94 -3.24 2.01 14.51
N GLY A 95 -1.97 2.10 14.12
CA GLY A 95 -0.93 2.81 14.87
C GLY A 95 -0.34 2.02 16.04
N TRP A 96 -0.36 0.68 15.97
CA TRP A 96 0.25 -0.19 16.99
C TRP A 96 1.75 -0.35 16.78
N ILE A 97 2.20 -0.33 15.52
CA ILE A 97 3.61 -0.42 15.13
C ILE A 97 4.01 0.84 14.37
N ASP A 98 5.18 1.39 14.72
CA ASP A 98 5.85 2.42 13.95
C ASP A 98 6.95 1.76 13.10
N PRO A 99 6.79 1.66 11.77
CA PRO A 99 7.69 0.88 10.93
C PRO A 99 9.06 1.56 10.80
N ILE A 100 10.11 0.75 10.81
CA ILE A 100 11.48 1.24 10.62
C ILE A 100 11.67 1.56 9.12
N LEU A 101 11.85 2.84 8.81
CA LEU A 101 12.06 3.30 7.45
C LEU A 101 13.48 2.99 6.95
N VAL A 102 13.60 2.33 5.79
CA VAL A 102 14.86 2.05 5.10
C VAL A 102 14.81 2.67 3.70
N THR A 103 15.64 3.69 3.46
CA THR A 103 15.72 4.46 2.20
C THR A 103 17.05 4.32 1.47
N SER A 104 17.93 3.44 1.94
CA SER A 104 19.25 3.21 1.35
C SER A 104 19.75 1.79 1.65
N SER A 105 20.67 1.30 0.82
CA SER A 105 21.19 -0.06 0.92
C SER A 105 21.71 -0.38 2.33
N GLN A 106 21.26 -1.50 2.88
CA GLN A 106 21.66 -2.05 4.17
C GLN A 106 22.24 -3.45 3.96
N ASP A 107 23.51 -3.65 4.30
CA ASP A 107 24.17 -4.96 4.15
C ASP A 107 23.65 -6.02 5.13
N LEU A 108 23.01 -5.59 6.23
CA LEU A 108 22.42 -6.48 7.24
C LEU A 108 21.30 -5.78 7.99
N VAL A 109 20.07 -6.22 7.75
CA VAL A 109 18.88 -5.92 8.54
C VAL A 109 18.60 -7.11 9.46
N SER A 110 18.18 -6.85 10.69
CA SER A 110 17.77 -7.86 11.66
C SER A 110 16.35 -7.55 12.11
N LEU A 111 15.45 -8.51 11.93
CA LEU A 111 14.02 -8.35 12.17
C LEU A 111 13.50 -9.47 13.08
N SER A 112 13.11 -9.10 14.29
CA SER A 112 12.44 -10.01 15.22
C SER A 112 11.08 -10.40 14.67
N ALA A 113 10.60 -11.61 15.01
CA ALA A 113 9.21 -11.97 14.77
C ALA A 113 8.30 -10.90 15.38
N VAL A 114 7.25 -10.50 14.66
CA VAL A 114 6.41 -9.34 15.02
C VAL A 114 5.77 -9.50 16.41
N GLU A 115 5.49 -10.74 16.84
CA GLU A 115 4.97 -11.05 18.17
C GLU A 115 5.94 -10.67 19.31
N LEU A 116 7.26 -10.70 19.05
CA LEU A 116 8.33 -10.36 20.00
C LEU A 116 8.67 -8.87 20.04
N ASP A 117 8.44 -8.14 18.93
CA ASP A 117 8.68 -6.70 18.85
C ASP A 117 7.43 -5.97 18.33
N ARG A 118 6.49 -5.78 19.24
CA ARG A 118 5.17 -5.20 18.97
C ARG A 118 5.19 -3.69 18.70
N PHE A 119 6.37 -3.06 18.65
CA PHE A 119 6.50 -1.63 18.41
C PHE A 119 7.29 -1.32 17.13
N HIS A 120 8.30 -2.13 16.78
CA HIS A 120 9.17 -1.89 15.62
C HIS A 120 9.39 -3.14 14.75
N GLY A 121 8.57 -4.19 14.90
CA GLY A 121 8.68 -5.46 14.16
C GLY A 121 8.32 -5.39 12.67
N VAL A 122 8.35 -4.21 12.05
CA VAL A 122 8.04 -3.99 10.63
C VAL A 122 9.08 -3.05 10.02
N ILE A 123 9.59 -3.40 8.83
CA ILE A 123 10.42 -2.50 8.02
C ILE A 123 9.56 -1.90 6.91
N LYS A 124 9.71 -0.60 6.64
CA LYS A 124 9.13 0.08 5.48
C LYS A 124 10.21 0.43 4.47
N VAL A 125 10.05 -0.01 3.22
CA VAL A 125 10.96 0.29 2.10
C VAL A 125 10.16 1.02 1.02
N PRO A 126 10.37 2.34 0.83
CA PRO A 126 9.68 3.09 -0.21
C PRO A 126 10.12 2.63 -1.61
N ILE A 127 9.15 2.41 -2.50
CA ILE A 127 9.38 2.19 -3.93
C ILE A 127 9.42 3.55 -4.64
N GLY A 128 8.40 4.37 -4.37
CA GLY A 128 8.21 5.68 -4.95
C GLY A 128 6.71 6.00 -5.01
N GLY A 129 6.35 7.27 -5.17
CA GLY A 129 4.95 7.63 -5.24
C GLY A 129 4.22 7.33 -3.91
N ASP A 130 3.09 6.66 -4.04
CA ASP A 130 2.27 6.13 -2.93
C ASP A 130 2.53 4.63 -2.68
N GLU A 131 3.57 4.06 -3.31
CA GLU A 131 3.90 2.63 -3.25
C GLU A 131 5.11 2.35 -2.36
N TYR A 132 5.02 1.28 -1.56
CA TYR A 132 6.09 0.83 -0.68
C TYR A 132 5.91 -0.63 -0.26
N PHE A 133 7.01 -1.25 0.18
CA PHE A 133 6.96 -2.55 0.85
C PHE A 133 6.87 -2.38 2.37
N LEU A 134 6.02 -3.18 3.02
CA LEU A 134 6.12 -3.48 4.44
C LEU A 134 6.64 -4.91 4.61
N ILE A 135 7.66 -5.08 5.45
CA ILE A 135 8.32 -6.37 5.64
C ILE A 135 8.17 -6.76 7.11
N GLU A 136 7.65 -7.95 7.36
CA GLU A 136 7.53 -8.51 8.71
C GLU A 136 8.06 -9.95 8.78
N ASN A 137 8.48 -10.36 9.98
CA ASN A 137 8.81 -11.75 10.28
C ASN A 137 7.64 -12.38 11.03
N ARG A 138 7.03 -13.42 10.47
CA ARG A 138 5.95 -14.20 11.09
C ARG A 138 6.47 -15.59 11.43
N LEU A 139 6.17 -16.09 12.63
CA LEU A 139 6.72 -17.34 13.13
C LEU A 139 5.65 -18.16 13.84
N GLN A 140 5.33 -19.34 13.30
CA GLN A 140 4.28 -20.24 13.81
C GLN A 140 4.65 -20.83 15.19
N ASP A 141 5.91 -21.24 15.35
CA ASP A 141 6.42 -21.89 16.56
C ASP A 141 7.51 -21.01 17.19
N LEU A 142 7.05 -20.03 17.98
CA LEU A 142 7.91 -18.96 18.49
C LEU A 142 8.98 -19.48 19.46
N ASN A 143 8.63 -20.52 20.22
CA ASN A 143 9.49 -21.09 21.25
C ASN A 143 10.26 -22.35 20.79
N GLY A 144 9.91 -22.91 19.63
CA GLY A 144 10.57 -24.05 19.00
C GLY A 144 10.28 -25.40 19.65
N ASP A 145 9.16 -25.54 20.36
CA ASP A 145 8.80 -26.77 21.07
C ASP A 145 7.92 -27.72 20.24
N GLY A 146 7.50 -27.28 19.05
CA GLY A 146 6.71 -28.05 18.10
C GLY A 146 5.25 -28.24 18.52
N ARG A 147 4.69 -27.34 19.35
CA ARG A 147 3.30 -27.40 19.80
C ARG A 147 2.69 -26.01 19.92
N PHE A 148 1.41 -25.92 19.57
CA PHE A 148 0.61 -24.75 19.91
C PHE A 148 0.57 -24.57 21.44
N ASN A 149 1.07 -23.44 21.90
CA ASN A 149 1.04 -23.07 23.30
C ASN A 149 -0.23 -22.32 23.69
N PHE A 150 -0.59 -22.45 24.97
CA PHE A 150 -1.61 -21.67 25.65
C PHE A 150 -1.43 -21.80 27.17
N THR A 151 -2.08 -20.94 27.94
CA THR A 151 -2.02 -21.02 29.41
C THR A 151 -3.01 -22.07 29.91
N GLU A 152 -2.47 -23.24 30.25
CA GLU A 152 -3.19 -24.37 30.85
C GLU A 152 -3.41 -24.16 32.35
N ASN A 153 -4.66 -24.03 32.77
CA ASN A 153 -5.08 -23.78 34.14
C ASN A 153 -5.72 -25.00 34.82
N ASP A 154 -6.06 -26.07 34.08
CA ASP A 154 -6.56 -27.35 34.61
C ASP A 154 -5.96 -28.58 33.91
N SER A 155 -4.77 -28.96 34.38
CA SER A 155 -4.06 -30.14 33.87
C SER A 155 -4.80 -31.48 34.00
N SER A 156 -6.01 -31.52 34.57
CA SER A 156 -6.86 -32.71 34.61
C SER A 156 -7.27 -33.22 33.23
N LYS A 157 -7.22 -32.36 32.20
CA LYS A 157 -7.47 -32.69 30.78
C LYS A 157 -6.22 -33.12 30.02
N CYS A 158 -5.05 -32.98 30.62
CA CYS A 158 -3.81 -33.38 29.96
C CYS A 158 -3.67 -34.90 29.91
N ARG A 159 -3.16 -35.38 28.78
CA ARG A 159 -2.79 -36.77 28.53
C ARG A 159 -1.33 -36.84 28.10
N THR A 160 -0.65 -37.92 28.48
CA THR A 160 0.68 -38.20 27.93
C THR A 160 0.50 -38.93 26.60
N GLU A 161 0.88 -38.28 25.51
CA GLU A 161 1.01 -38.92 24.21
C GLU A 161 2.44 -39.45 24.04
N VAL A 162 2.57 -40.67 23.54
CA VAL A 162 3.86 -41.32 23.32
C VAL A 162 4.01 -41.59 21.83
N THR A 163 5.00 -40.97 21.20
CA THR A 163 5.31 -41.15 19.78
C THR A 163 6.75 -41.66 19.67
N GLY A 164 6.88 -42.96 19.35
CA GLY A 164 8.19 -43.62 19.32
C GLY A 164 8.80 -43.75 20.72
N GLY A 165 9.97 -43.15 20.92
CA GLY A 165 10.68 -43.14 22.20
C GLY A 165 10.37 -41.93 23.08
N ASP A 166 9.63 -40.95 22.55
CA ASP A 166 9.36 -39.68 23.21
C ASP A 166 7.96 -39.66 23.82
N SER A 167 7.83 -39.04 25.00
CA SER A 167 6.55 -38.84 25.68
C SER A 167 6.30 -37.35 25.91
N MET A 168 5.15 -36.87 25.46
CA MET A 168 4.74 -35.47 25.52
C MET A 168 3.46 -35.33 26.33
N LEU A 169 3.41 -34.35 27.25
CA LEU A 169 2.15 -33.96 27.90
C LEU A 169 1.37 -33.07 26.92
N VAL A 170 0.21 -33.53 26.47
CA VAL A 170 -0.68 -32.81 25.55
C VAL A 170 -1.96 -32.50 26.32
N CYS A 171 -2.38 -31.23 26.32
CA CYS A 171 -3.59 -30.79 26.98
C CYS A 171 -4.58 -30.30 25.91
N ASP A 172 -5.84 -30.71 26.02
CA ASP A 172 -6.90 -30.15 25.18
C ASP A 172 -7.32 -28.82 25.80
N PHE A 173 -7.37 -27.75 25.01
CA PHE A 173 -7.81 -26.44 25.48
C PHE A 173 -9.24 -26.49 26.04
N ASP A 174 -9.41 -26.20 27.33
CA ASP A 174 -10.69 -26.05 28.00
C ASP A 174 -11.07 -24.56 28.07
N PHE A 175 -11.97 -24.15 27.17
CA PHE A 175 -12.47 -22.77 27.05
C PHE A 175 -13.05 -22.14 28.32
N TYR A 176 -13.39 -22.94 29.33
CA TYR A 176 -13.93 -22.43 30.59
C TYR A 176 -12.87 -22.15 31.66
N VAL A 177 -11.66 -22.67 31.48
CA VAL A 177 -10.62 -22.67 32.51
C VAL A 177 -9.30 -22.13 31.98
N ASP A 178 -8.93 -22.49 30.76
CA ASP A 178 -7.69 -22.08 30.12
C ASP A 178 -7.78 -20.67 29.55
N SER A 179 -6.62 -20.10 29.23
CA SER A 179 -6.55 -18.77 28.63
C SER A 179 -5.51 -18.70 27.53
N TYR A 180 -5.75 -17.79 26.59
CA TYR A 180 -4.84 -17.53 25.47
C TYR A 180 -3.65 -16.62 25.83
N ALA A 181 -3.31 -16.45 27.11
CA ALA A 181 -2.30 -15.46 27.51
C ALA A 181 -0.89 -15.76 26.98
N ASP A 182 -0.56 -17.04 26.80
CA ASP A 182 0.69 -17.52 26.20
C ASP A 182 0.48 -18.19 24.82
N ALA A 183 -0.59 -17.81 24.11
CA ALA A 183 -0.93 -18.45 22.85
C ALA A 183 -0.08 -17.96 21.67
N GLU A 184 0.38 -18.91 20.86
CA GLU A 184 1.09 -18.64 19.59
C GLU A 184 0.04 -18.41 18.49
N TRP A 185 -0.40 -17.17 18.32
CA TRP A 185 -1.49 -16.83 17.39
C TRP A 185 -1.14 -17.12 15.93
N ASP A 186 0.14 -17.05 15.59
CA ASP A 186 0.63 -17.38 14.25
C ASP A 186 0.73 -18.88 13.97
N TRP A 187 0.50 -19.76 14.95
CA TRP A 187 0.64 -21.21 14.79
C TRP A 187 -0.10 -21.76 13.56
N TRP A 188 -1.28 -21.23 13.28
CA TRP A 188 -2.16 -21.67 12.19
C TRP A 188 -2.07 -20.83 10.91
N LEU A 189 -1.03 -20.02 10.75
CA LEU A 189 -0.74 -19.40 9.46
C LEU A 189 -0.61 -20.46 8.35
N PRO A 190 -0.82 -20.08 7.07
CA PRO A 190 -0.79 -21.02 5.95
C PRO A 190 0.40 -21.99 5.97
N GLY A 191 0.06 -23.28 5.90
CA GLY A 191 1.02 -24.38 5.84
C GLY A 191 1.26 -25.09 7.17
N GLU A 192 1.22 -26.42 7.12
CA GLU A 192 1.63 -27.27 8.24
C GLU A 192 3.16 -27.18 8.40
N SER A 193 3.63 -26.45 9.42
CA SER A 193 5.03 -26.31 9.92
C SER A 193 5.96 -25.22 9.38
N THR A 194 5.77 -24.64 8.19
CA THR A 194 6.76 -23.66 7.65
C THR A 194 6.19 -22.42 6.97
N GLY A 195 4.91 -22.08 7.17
CA GLY A 195 4.40 -20.75 6.78
C GLY A 195 5.21 -19.58 7.36
N SER A 196 5.97 -19.88 8.41
CA SER A 196 6.96 -18.99 9.02
C SER A 196 8.00 -18.45 8.03
N GLY A 197 8.32 -17.17 8.13
CA GLY A 197 9.33 -16.52 7.31
C GLY A 197 9.12 -15.01 7.24
N ILE A 198 9.83 -14.40 6.29
CA ILE A 198 9.61 -13.01 5.94
C ILE A 198 8.41 -12.92 5.00
N LEU A 199 7.41 -12.11 5.37
CA LEU A 199 6.34 -11.67 4.48
C LEU A 199 6.70 -10.29 3.94
N ILE A 200 6.49 -10.09 2.64
CA ILE A 200 6.69 -8.82 1.96
C ILE A 200 5.34 -8.38 1.44
N TRP A 201 4.83 -7.29 1.99
CA TRP A 201 3.55 -6.70 1.61
C TRP A 201 3.80 -5.53 0.67
N HIS A 202 3.24 -5.56 -0.53
CA HIS A 202 3.25 -4.45 -1.47
C HIS A 202 2.02 -3.57 -1.20
N ILE A 203 2.27 -2.32 -0.85
CA ILE A 203 1.25 -1.37 -0.44
C ILE A 203 1.15 -0.25 -1.45
N ASP A 204 -0.08 0.09 -1.86
CA ASP A 204 -0.41 1.27 -2.66
C ASP A 204 -1.43 2.13 -1.90
N ASP A 205 -0.94 3.20 -1.25
CA ASP A 205 -1.79 4.11 -0.47
C ASP A 205 -2.83 4.83 -1.36
N SER A 206 -2.61 4.95 -2.66
CA SER A 206 -3.55 5.59 -3.58
C SER A 206 -4.77 4.71 -3.84
N VAL A 207 -4.55 3.41 -4.07
CA VAL A 207 -5.62 2.41 -4.20
C VAL A 207 -6.37 2.27 -2.89
N ILE A 208 -5.66 2.20 -1.76
CA ILE A 208 -6.28 2.17 -0.43
C ILE A 208 -7.19 3.38 -0.24
N ALA A 209 -6.69 4.59 -0.45
CA ALA A 209 -7.45 5.81 -0.22
C ALA A 209 -8.72 5.91 -1.10
N GLU A 210 -8.65 5.45 -2.36
CA GLU A 210 -9.80 5.44 -3.27
C GLU A 210 -10.87 4.43 -2.84
N ASN A 211 -10.46 3.28 -2.31
CA ASN A 211 -11.34 2.13 -2.09
C ASN A 211 -11.78 1.93 -0.63
N LEU A 212 -11.09 2.53 0.34
CA LEU A 212 -11.39 2.41 1.77
C LEU A 212 -12.84 2.80 2.11
N PRO A 213 -13.42 3.91 1.59
CA PRO A 213 -14.81 4.28 1.89
C PRO A 213 -15.86 3.28 1.38
N TYR A 214 -15.49 2.45 0.41
CA TYR A 214 -16.36 1.45 -0.22
C TYR A 214 -16.07 0.04 0.25
N ASN A 215 -15.02 -0.14 1.06
CA ASN A 215 -14.58 -1.43 1.56
C ASN A 215 -14.19 -2.41 0.43
N THR A 216 -13.51 -1.89 -0.59
CA THR A 216 -13.10 -2.63 -1.81
C THR A 216 -11.60 -2.58 -2.04
N VAL A 217 -10.81 -2.45 -0.96
CA VAL A 217 -9.37 -2.15 -1.03
C VAL A 217 -8.58 -3.20 -1.81
N ASN A 218 -8.97 -4.46 -1.72
CA ASN A 218 -8.33 -5.59 -2.41
C ASN A 218 -9.26 -6.26 -3.44
N ALA A 219 -10.25 -5.54 -3.95
CA ALA A 219 -11.26 -6.10 -4.85
C ALA A 219 -10.78 -6.27 -6.32
N VAL A 220 -9.62 -5.72 -6.66
CA VAL A 220 -9.02 -5.85 -8.00
C VAL A 220 -7.76 -6.69 -7.86
N ALA A 221 -7.84 -7.96 -8.27
CA ALA A 221 -6.75 -8.94 -8.11
C ALA A 221 -5.42 -8.43 -8.71
N ASP A 222 -5.48 -7.89 -9.93
CA ASP A 222 -4.27 -7.42 -10.66
C ASP A 222 -3.64 -6.14 -10.06
N HIS A 223 -4.31 -5.43 -9.14
CA HIS A 223 -3.81 -4.18 -8.53
C HIS A 223 -4.51 -3.92 -7.19
N LYS A 224 -4.08 -4.64 -6.14
CA LYS A 224 -4.62 -4.49 -4.78
C LYS A 224 -4.00 -3.28 -4.08
N GLY A 225 -4.70 -2.76 -3.08
CA GLY A 225 -4.14 -1.74 -2.18
C GLY A 225 -3.16 -2.32 -1.17
N ILE A 226 -3.41 -3.56 -0.71
CA ILE A 226 -2.51 -4.34 0.11
C ILE A 226 -2.38 -5.72 -0.53
N ASP A 227 -1.17 -6.06 -0.95
CA ASP A 227 -0.88 -7.32 -1.61
C ASP A 227 0.24 -8.07 -0.90
N LEU A 228 0.17 -9.41 -0.88
CA LEU A 228 1.26 -10.24 -0.38
C LEU A 228 2.06 -10.73 -1.57
N GLU A 229 3.34 -10.40 -1.60
CA GLU A 229 4.25 -10.91 -2.64
C GLU A 229 4.57 -12.39 -2.34
N GLU A 230 3.89 -13.32 -3.03
CA GLU A 230 3.96 -14.76 -2.77
C GLU A 230 5.32 -15.34 -3.21
N ALA A 231 6.18 -15.72 -2.27
CA ALA A 231 7.59 -15.99 -2.54
C ALA A 231 7.89 -17.07 -3.61
N ASP A 232 6.98 -18.01 -3.87
CA ASP A 232 7.18 -19.03 -4.89
C ASP A 232 6.76 -18.60 -6.32
N GLY A 233 6.21 -17.39 -6.46
CA GLY A 233 5.76 -16.82 -7.73
C GLY A 233 4.46 -17.43 -8.26
N ILE A 234 3.69 -18.10 -7.40
CA ILE A 234 2.34 -18.57 -7.71
C ILE A 234 1.34 -17.65 -7.03
N GLU A 235 0.59 -16.90 -7.83
CA GLU A 235 -0.44 -15.97 -7.34
C GLU A 235 -1.72 -16.74 -6.93
N ASP A 236 -1.61 -17.54 -5.87
CA ASP A 236 -2.72 -18.32 -5.32
C ASP A 236 -3.81 -17.40 -4.77
N LEU A 237 -3.42 -16.26 -4.18
CA LEU A 237 -4.34 -15.30 -3.56
C LEU A 237 -5.13 -14.48 -4.59
N ASP A 238 -4.64 -14.34 -5.81
CA ASP A 238 -5.26 -13.55 -6.90
C ASP A 238 -6.40 -14.29 -7.60
N ASN A 239 -6.61 -15.56 -7.29
CA ASN A 239 -7.61 -16.38 -7.94
C ASN A 239 -8.64 -16.88 -6.93
N LEU A 240 -9.90 -16.92 -7.36
CA LEU A 240 -10.95 -17.60 -6.60
C LEU A 240 -10.75 -19.12 -6.65
N GLY A 241 -9.94 -19.64 -5.72
CA GLY A 241 -9.82 -21.07 -5.39
C GLY A 241 -10.60 -21.43 -4.13
N LEU A 242 -10.93 -22.71 -3.97
CA LEU A 242 -11.53 -23.28 -2.73
C LEU A 242 -10.67 -24.41 -2.15
N ASP A 243 -9.54 -24.70 -2.79
CA ASP A 243 -8.50 -25.52 -2.23
C ASP A 243 -7.72 -24.74 -1.17
N ARG A 244 -7.01 -25.49 -0.33
CA ARG A 244 -6.34 -24.93 0.85
C ARG A 244 -5.35 -23.83 0.48
N ASP A 245 -4.59 -24.06 -0.59
CA ASP A 245 -3.49 -23.19 -0.96
C ASP A 245 -3.99 -21.88 -1.58
N ALA A 246 -5.25 -21.82 -2.07
CA ALA A 246 -5.88 -20.58 -2.53
C ALA A 246 -6.02 -19.50 -1.43
N PHE A 247 -6.02 -19.89 -0.16
CA PHE A 247 -6.04 -18.94 0.96
C PHE A 247 -4.64 -18.64 1.50
N GLY A 248 -3.60 -18.96 0.73
CA GLY A 248 -2.19 -18.91 1.09
C GLY A 248 -1.59 -20.29 1.33
N SER A 249 -0.28 -20.40 1.20
CA SER A 249 0.48 -21.63 1.26
C SER A 249 1.74 -21.49 2.13
N PRO A 250 2.39 -22.61 2.57
CA PRO A 250 3.69 -22.52 3.24
C PRO A 250 4.80 -21.93 2.36
N TYR A 251 4.58 -21.76 1.06
CA TYR A 251 5.60 -21.34 0.11
C TYR A 251 5.63 -19.83 -0.13
N ASP A 252 4.63 -19.09 0.35
CA ASP A 252 4.47 -17.64 0.14
C ASP A 252 5.48 -16.81 0.93
N SER A 253 6.11 -17.38 1.98
CA SER A 253 7.06 -16.66 2.82
C SER A 253 8.53 -16.85 2.40
N PHE A 254 9.29 -15.75 2.40
CA PHE A 254 10.70 -15.72 2.05
C PHE A 254 11.57 -16.24 3.20
N ARG A 255 12.52 -17.13 2.90
CA ARG A 255 13.42 -17.76 3.88
C ARG A 255 14.63 -18.47 3.25
N GLY A 256 15.74 -18.46 3.98
CA GLY A 256 16.94 -19.22 3.66
C GLY A 256 16.67 -20.73 3.62
N GLY A 257 17.10 -21.39 2.53
CA GLY A 257 16.82 -22.80 2.26
C GLY A 257 15.56 -23.05 1.42
N TRP A 258 14.82 -21.99 1.07
CA TRP A 258 13.72 -21.97 0.10
C TRP A 258 13.97 -20.85 -0.92
N VAL A 259 13.08 -19.86 -1.02
CA VAL A 259 13.26 -18.61 -1.75
C VAL A 259 13.75 -17.54 -0.78
N ASP A 260 14.96 -17.05 -1.00
CA ASP A 260 15.66 -16.11 -0.11
C ASP A 260 15.98 -14.77 -0.80
N ARG A 261 15.29 -14.48 -1.91
CA ARG A 261 15.51 -13.29 -2.74
C ARG A 261 14.22 -12.82 -3.41
N PHE A 262 13.98 -11.52 -3.31
CA PHE A 262 12.98 -10.73 -4.02
C PHE A 262 13.66 -9.53 -4.69
N GLY A 263 13.37 -9.26 -5.96
CA GLY A 263 13.97 -8.16 -6.71
C GLY A 263 13.39 -7.98 -8.12
N PRO A 264 13.93 -7.06 -8.93
CA PRO A 264 13.34 -6.71 -10.24
C PRO A 264 13.37 -7.87 -11.25
N ASP A 265 14.28 -8.83 -11.06
CA ASP A 265 14.49 -9.99 -11.92
C ASP A 265 13.91 -11.30 -11.35
N THR A 266 13.09 -11.24 -10.30
CA THR A 266 12.44 -12.40 -9.69
C THR A 266 10.97 -12.54 -10.12
N THR A 267 10.30 -13.61 -9.67
CA THR A 267 8.84 -13.76 -9.77
C THR A 267 8.35 -14.23 -8.40
N PRO A 268 7.56 -13.41 -7.67
CA PRO A 268 7.14 -12.07 -8.05
C PRO A 268 8.33 -11.10 -8.12
N ASN A 269 8.14 -9.95 -8.77
CA ASN A 269 9.19 -8.96 -8.96
C ASN A 269 8.92 -7.73 -8.08
N SER A 270 9.97 -6.97 -7.77
CA SER A 270 9.86 -5.82 -6.86
C SER A 270 9.47 -4.50 -7.53
N ASP A 271 9.06 -4.50 -8.80
CA ASP A 271 8.70 -3.29 -9.51
C ASP A 271 7.34 -2.76 -9.04
N GLY A 272 7.10 -1.45 -9.14
CA GLY A 272 5.80 -0.87 -8.80
C GLY A 272 4.73 -1.21 -9.84
N TYR A 273 3.44 -1.13 -9.47
CA TYR A 273 2.30 -1.45 -10.34
C TYR A 273 2.26 -0.61 -11.62
N TYR A 274 2.85 0.59 -11.61
CA TYR A 274 2.92 1.45 -12.79
C TYR A 274 4.05 1.09 -13.79
N GLY A 275 4.69 -0.07 -13.61
CA GLY A 275 5.68 -0.62 -14.55
C GLY A 275 7.04 0.07 -14.51
N ILE A 276 7.32 0.80 -13.42
CA ILE A 276 8.61 1.41 -13.15
C ILE A 276 9.43 0.45 -12.31
N SER A 277 10.63 0.11 -12.79
CA SER A 277 11.50 -0.74 -12.00
C SER A 277 11.95 -0.02 -10.74
N SER A 278 11.76 -0.69 -9.59
CA SER A 278 12.11 -0.10 -8.30
C SER A 278 13.62 -0.11 -8.05
N GLY A 279 14.34 -1.04 -8.67
CA GLY A 279 15.74 -1.31 -8.35
C GLY A 279 15.94 -1.82 -6.91
N ILE A 280 14.88 -2.21 -6.20
CA ILE A 280 14.94 -2.65 -4.81
C ILE A 280 15.17 -4.16 -4.79
N THR A 281 16.11 -4.63 -3.98
CA THR A 281 16.33 -6.07 -3.77
C THR A 281 16.28 -6.37 -2.28
N ILE A 282 15.54 -7.41 -1.89
CA ILE A 282 15.59 -8.01 -0.56
C ILE A 282 16.20 -9.40 -0.74
N ASP A 283 17.44 -9.60 -0.30
CA ASP A 283 18.17 -10.85 -0.55
C ASP A 283 18.93 -11.35 0.69
N GLN A 284 19.51 -12.54 0.57
CA GLN A 284 20.25 -13.20 1.66
C GLN A 284 19.39 -13.40 2.91
N VAL A 285 18.09 -13.68 2.71
CA VAL A 285 17.17 -13.97 3.81
C VAL A 285 17.66 -15.20 4.57
N SER A 286 17.83 -15.06 5.88
CA SER A 286 18.29 -16.15 6.74
C SER A 286 17.28 -17.29 6.81
N ALA A 287 17.70 -18.42 7.38
CA ALA A 287 16.74 -19.46 7.79
C ALA A 287 15.70 -18.91 8.78
N ILE A 288 14.54 -19.56 8.83
CA ILE A 288 13.44 -19.24 9.76
C ILE A 288 13.98 -19.17 11.20
N GLY A 289 13.52 -18.17 11.94
CA GLY A 289 13.79 -18.08 13.37
C GLY A 289 13.13 -16.86 14.02
N PRO A 290 13.20 -16.77 15.37
CA PRO A 290 12.60 -15.66 16.13
C PRO A 290 13.24 -14.31 15.79
N VAL A 291 14.42 -14.32 15.20
CA VAL A 291 15.04 -13.17 14.54
C VAL A 291 15.58 -13.65 13.20
N MET A 292 15.12 -13.03 12.12
CA MET A 292 15.64 -13.26 10.77
C MET A 292 16.50 -12.09 10.33
N THR A 293 17.42 -12.34 9.41
CA THR A 293 18.28 -11.31 8.83
C THR A 293 18.21 -11.35 7.32
N PHE A 294 18.36 -10.21 6.68
CA PHE A 294 18.40 -10.06 5.23
C PHE A 294 19.17 -8.80 4.85
N ARG A 295 19.45 -8.63 3.56
CA ARG A 295 20.01 -7.41 2.98
C ARG A 295 18.91 -6.67 2.23
N VAL A 296 18.92 -5.34 2.31
CA VAL A 296 18.12 -4.47 1.44
C VAL A 296 19.08 -3.75 0.53
N GLY A 297 18.92 -3.91 -0.78
CA GLY A 297 19.69 -3.24 -1.81
C GLY A 297 18.82 -2.27 -2.58
N PHE A 298 19.40 -1.13 -2.94
CA PHE A 298 18.85 -0.22 -3.93
C PHE A 298 19.85 -0.16 -5.08
N GLU A 299 19.37 -0.28 -6.32
CA GLU A 299 20.16 0.09 -7.48
C GLU A 299 20.66 1.53 -7.30
N ALA A 300 21.89 1.79 -7.71
CA ALA A 300 22.54 3.05 -7.43
C ALA A 300 21.76 4.20 -8.08
N ALA A 301 21.01 4.95 -7.28
CA ALA A 301 20.66 6.32 -7.62
C ALA A 301 21.98 7.07 -7.85
N ALA A 302 22.06 7.89 -8.90
CA ALA A 302 23.27 8.66 -9.17
C ALA A 302 23.64 9.50 -7.93
N ASP A 303 24.93 9.53 -7.57
CA ASP A 303 25.41 10.20 -6.36
C ASP A 303 24.87 11.65 -6.29
N GLY A 304 24.19 12.00 -5.19
CA GLY A 304 23.62 13.34 -4.98
C GLY A 304 22.16 13.53 -5.42
N TRP A 305 21.51 12.51 -5.99
CA TRP A 305 20.11 12.60 -6.42
C TRP A 305 19.06 12.50 -5.32
N THR A 306 19.37 11.91 -4.17
CA THR A 306 18.39 11.75 -3.10
C THR A 306 17.97 13.11 -2.55
N ARG A 307 16.66 13.40 -2.61
CA ARG A 307 16.05 14.62 -2.09
C ARG A 307 14.92 14.27 -1.12
N GLU A 308 14.97 14.86 0.06
CA GLU A 308 13.87 14.81 1.04
C GLU A 308 12.88 15.91 0.71
N LEU A 309 11.62 15.54 0.52
CA LEU A 309 10.53 16.47 0.17
C LEU A 309 9.60 16.65 1.38
N PRO A 310 9.03 17.84 1.59
CA PRO A 310 8.17 18.15 2.74
C PRO A 310 6.80 17.48 2.68
N ALA A 311 6.40 16.92 1.53
CA ALA A 311 5.21 16.11 1.37
C ALA A 311 5.46 14.95 0.39
N SER A 312 4.60 13.93 0.41
CA SER A 312 4.71 12.81 -0.52
C SER A 312 4.50 13.23 -1.96
N VAL A 313 5.14 12.51 -2.86
CA VAL A 313 4.97 12.60 -4.32
C VAL A 313 4.01 11.47 -4.69
N GLY A 314 2.97 11.72 -5.48
CA GLY A 314 2.11 10.64 -5.98
C GLY A 314 2.72 9.93 -7.18
N GLY A 315 2.21 8.74 -7.55
CA GLY A 315 2.77 7.93 -8.65
C GLY A 315 2.94 8.66 -9.99
N ASN A 316 2.04 9.60 -10.31
CA ASN A 316 2.07 10.37 -11.57
C ASN A 316 2.67 11.78 -11.45
N HIS A 317 3.28 12.15 -10.31
CA HIS A 317 3.73 13.52 -10.06
C HIS A 317 5.14 13.85 -10.58
N VAL A 318 5.63 13.07 -11.55
CA VAL A 318 6.97 13.24 -12.14
C VAL A 318 6.85 13.41 -13.65
N ALA A 319 7.56 14.39 -14.22
CA ALA A 319 7.70 14.57 -15.65
C ALA A 319 9.16 14.79 -16.04
N VAL A 320 9.51 14.52 -17.30
CA VAL A 320 10.88 14.70 -17.81
C VAL A 320 10.83 15.44 -19.14
N GLY A 321 11.67 16.47 -19.30
CA GLY A 321 11.79 17.18 -20.57
C GLY A 321 12.97 18.15 -20.60
N GLN A 322 13.21 18.77 -21.77
CA GLN A 322 14.28 19.76 -21.91
C GLN A 322 13.76 21.13 -21.45
N LEU A 323 14.05 21.49 -20.20
CA LEU A 323 13.53 22.67 -19.52
C LEU A 323 14.61 23.73 -19.31
N ASP A 324 15.86 23.47 -19.67
CA ASP A 324 16.93 24.46 -19.65
C ASP A 324 17.73 24.54 -20.97
N LEU A 325 18.88 25.23 -20.92
CA LEU A 325 19.71 25.51 -22.10
C LEU A 325 20.72 24.41 -22.44
N ASP A 326 20.81 23.36 -21.64
CA ASP A 326 21.79 22.30 -21.84
C ASP A 326 21.31 21.25 -22.86
N SER A 327 21.86 20.03 -22.83
CA SER A 327 21.40 18.92 -23.68
C SER A 327 20.86 17.73 -22.90
N ALA A 328 20.95 17.78 -21.56
CA ALA A 328 20.34 16.84 -20.66
C ALA A 328 18.83 17.12 -20.60
N ARG A 329 18.09 16.27 -19.86
CA ARG A 329 16.68 16.51 -19.60
C ARG A 329 16.51 16.62 -18.10
N GLU A 330 15.62 17.51 -17.70
CA GLU A 330 15.35 17.78 -16.31
C GLU A 330 14.17 16.95 -15.84
N VAL A 331 14.22 16.60 -14.57
CA VAL A 331 13.13 15.93 -13.86
C VAL A 331 12.32 16.99 -13.12
N VAL A 332 11.03 17.03 -13.38
CA VAL A 332 10.07 17.82 -12.64
C VAL A 332 9.35 16.93 -11.66
N ILE A 333 9.28 17.37 -10.41
CA ILE A 333 8.54 16.68 -9.35
C ILE A 333 7.56 17.67 -8.73
N THR A 334 6.33 17.23 -8.49
CA THR A 334 5.35 17.99 -7.70
C THR A 334 4.91 17.20 -6.47
N ASP A 335 5.15 17.68 -5.27
CA ASP A 335 4.61 17.01 -4.07
C ASP A 335 3.11 17.30 -3.89
N ARG A 336 2.41 16.50 -3.07
CA ARG A 336 0.97 16.67 -2.82
C ARG A 336 0.61 18.00 -2.13
N SER A 337 1.58 18.72 -1.57
CA SER A 337 1.37 20.09 -1.06
C SER A 337 1.44 21.15 -2.15
N GLY A 338 1.79 20.74 -3.38
CA GLY A 338 1.91 21.60 -4.55
C GLY A 338 3.25 22.29 -4.68
N ASN A 339 4.29 21.79 -4.01
CA ASN A 339 5.64 22.29 -4.21
C ASN A 339 6.21 21.68 -5.51
N ILE A 340 6.87 22.52 -6.30
CA ILE A 340 7.45 22.18 -7.60
C ILE A 340 8.97 22.15 -7.47
N TYR A 341 9.58 21.09 -7.97
CA TYR A 341 11.03 20.90 -8.05
C TYR A 341 11.40 20.67 -9.53
N VAL A 342 12.43 21.35 -10.01
CA VAL A 342 12.96 21.17 -11.38
C VAL A 342 14.45 20.89 -11.26
N LEU A 343 14.83 19.64 -11.55
CA LEU A 343 16.12 19.07 -11.20
C LEU A 343 16.88 18.63 -12.46
N ASN A 344 18.17 18.95 -12.51
CA ASN A 344 19.11 18.46 -13.49
C ASN A 344 19.36 16.96 -13.34
N GLU A 345 20.07 16.38 -14.32
CA GLU A 345 20.45 14.96 -14.32
C GLU A 345 21.41 14.54 -13.17
N ASP A 346 21.83 15.47 -12.32
CA ASP A 346 22.65 15.23 -11.12
C ASP A 346 21.90 15.57 -9.83
N GLY A 347 20.59 15.85 -9.93
CA GLY A 347 19.73 16.25 -8.81
C GLY A 347 19.91 17.68 -8.35
N THR A 348 20.76 18.51 -8.99
CA THR A 348 20.87 19.95 -8.70
C THR A 348 19.73 20.73 -9.35
N ASN A 349 19.47 21.95 -8.89
CA ASN A 349 18.35 22.75 -9.40
C ASN A 349 18.66 23.25 -10.82
N ALA A 350 17.79 22.94 -11.78
CA ALA A 350 17.90 23.41 -13.15
C ALA A 350 17.60 24.91 -13.25
N TRP A 351 16.51 25.32 -12.61
CA TRP A 351 16.09 26.72 -12.60
C TRP A 351 16.68 27.47 -11.42
N SER A 352 17.51 28.48 -11.73
CA SER A 352 18.26 29.27 -10.76
C SER A 352 17.60 30.62 -10.42
N ALA A 353 16.42 30.92 -10.99
CA ALA A 353 15.72 32.18 -10.77
C ALA A 353 14.92 32.20 -9.45
N SER A 354 15.60 32.52 -8.35
CA SER A 354 15.12 33.22 -7.13
C SER A 354 14.51 32.48 -5.91
N ALA A 355 14.25 31.18 -5.89
CA ALA A 355 13.66 30.53 -4.69
C ALA A 355 14.52 29.44 -4.00
N GLY A 356 15.39 28.73 -4.73
CA GLY A 356 15.94 27.47 -4.22
C GLY A 356 14.89 26.36 -4.28
N ASP A 357 14.98 25.37 -3.39
CA ASP A 357 13.96 24.31 -3.26
C ASP A 357 12.92 24.67 -2.18
N PRO A 358 11.61 24.53 -2.46
CA PRO A 358 11.03 24.27 -3.77
C PRO A 358 11.13 25.49 -4.71
N PHE A 359 11.15 25.24 -6.02
CA PHE A 359 11.21 26.30 -7.04
C PHE A 359 9.98 27.21 -6.95
N ALA A 360 8.80 26.60 -6.83
CA ALA A 360 7.53 27.30 -6.67
C ALA A 360 6.56 26.44 -5.85
N ALA A 361 5.52 27.07 -5.30
CA ALA A 361 4.44 26.39 -4.61
C ALA A 361 3.12 26.91 -5.16
N VAL A 362 2.26 26.01 -5.65
CA VAL A 362 1.02 26.36 -6.37
C VAL A 362 -0.25 25.94 -5.62
N GLY A 363 -0.10 25.49 -4.37
CA GLY A 363 -1.17 24.86 -3.62
C GLY A 363 -1.43 23.43 -4.11
N VAL A 364 -2.25 22.67 -3.37
CA VAL A 364 -2.43 21.22 -3.58
C VAL A 364 -2.57 20.86 -5.06
N THR A 365 -1.81 19.85 -5.49
CA THR A 365 -1.83 19.31 -6.85
C THR A 365 -2.30 17.85 -6.80
N LEU A 366 -3.19 17.46 -7.72
CA LEU A 366 -3.73 16.09 -7.83
C LEU A 366 -3.40 15.41 -9.16
N GLY A 367 -2.55 16.02 -9.98
CA GLY A 367 -2.30 15.59 -11.35
C GLY A 367 -0.84 15.74 -11.74
N ALA A 368 -0.44 15.00 -12.77
CA ALA A 368 0.92 15.04 -13.30
C ALA A 368 1.29 16.43 -13.82
N PRO A 369 2.52 16.91 -13.55
CA PRO A 369 3.07 18.02 -14.32
C PRO A 369 3.18 17.62 -15.79
N LEU A 370 3.02 18.58 -16.69
CA LEU A 370 3.24 18.37 -18.12
C LEU A 370 4.39 19.25 -18.61
N VAL A 371 5.22 18.67 -19.47
CA VAL A 371 6.32 19.38 -20.12
C VAL A 371 6.04 19.44 -21.62
N ALA A 372 5.89 20.66 -22.15
CA ALA A 372 5.61 20.93 -23.55
C ALA A 372 6.01 22.36 -23.92
N ASP A 373 6.50 22.59 -25.15
CA ASP A 373 6.75 23.95 -25.65
C ASP A 373 5.41 24.66 -25.90
N LEU A 374 5.01 25.56 -25.00
CA LEU A 374 3.76 26.31 -25.12
C LEU A 374 3.89 27.49 -26.05
N ASN A 375 5.10 28.05 -26.10
CA ASN A 375 5.33 29.40 -26.57
C ASN A 375 6.06 29.46 -27.92
N GLY A 376 6.51 28.31 -28.41
CA GLY A 376 7.16 28.11 -29.70
C GLY A 376 8.59 28.64 -29.74
N ASP A 377 9.29 28.68 -28.60
CA ASP A 377 10.69 29.09 -28.51
C ASP A 377 11.69 27.94 -28.60
N ASP A 378 11.19 26.74 -28.93
CA ASP A 378 11.93 25.47 -29.02
C ASP A 378 12.46 24.96 -27.67
N PHE A 379 12.07 25.58 -26.55
CA PHE A 379 12.27 25.05 -25.19
C PHE A 379 10.94 24.52 -24.65
N ALA A 380 11.00 23.42 -23.90
CA ALA A 380 9.79 22.97 -23.24
C ALA A 380 9.49 23.88 -22.05
N ASP A 381 8.20 24.12 -21.81
CA ASP A 381 7.70 24.80 -20.64
C ASP A 381 7.02 23.79 -19.71
N LEU A 382 6.80 24.18 -18.46
CA LEU A 382 6.15 23.39 -17.44
C LEU A 382 4.71 23.86 -17.21
N VAL A 383 3.76 22.92 -17.20
CA VAL A 383 2.37 23.13 -16.77
C VAL A 383 2.07 22.29 -15.54
N VAL A 384 1.54 22.90 -14.48
CA VAL A 384 1.19 22.22 -13.23
C VAL A 384 -0.29 22.44 -12.90
N PRO A 385 -1.07 21.37 -12.63
CA PRO A 385 -2.48 21.48 -12.28
C PRO A 385 -2.72 21.68 -10.78
N GLY A 386 -3.47 22.73 -10.40
CA GLY A 386 -3.91 22.96 -9.02
C GLY A 386 -5.35 22.50 -8.76
N VAL A 387 -5.68 22.21 -7.49
CA VAL A 387 -7.02 21.74 -7.07
C VAL A 387 -8.16 22.74 -7.22
N ASP A 388 -7.87 24.04 -7.16
CA ASP A 388 -8.88 25.10 -7.19
C ASP A 388 -9.34 25.44 -8.63
N GLY A 389 -8.98 24.60 -9.61
CA GLY A 389 -9.23 24.85 -11.03
C GLY A 389 -8.30 25.93 -11.62
N GLU A 390 -7.20 26.22 -10.93
CA GLU A 390 -6.09 27.01 -11.46
C GLU A 390 -5.05 26.12 -12.14
N ILE A 391 -4.48 26.62 -13.22
CA ILE A 391 -3.40 25.95 -13.96
C ILE A 391 -2.22 26.89 -14.02
N PHE A 392 -1.06 26.39 -13.63
CA PHE A 392 0.16 27.15 -13.54
C PHE A 392 1.09 26.81 -14.70
N GLY A 393 1.73 27.82 -15.29
CA GLY A 393 2.67 27.69 -16.39
C GLY A 393 3.98 28.40 -16.09
N TYR A 394 5.10 27.75 -16.37
CA TYR A 394 6.44 28.29 -16.20
C TYR A 394 7.29 28.01 -17.44
N GLY A 395 7.88 29.06 -18.01
CA GLY A 395 8.59 28.97 -19.26
C GLY A 395 10.00 28.42 -19.11
N GLY A 396 10.39 27.50 -19.99
CA GLY A 396 11.80 27.20 -20.22
C GLY A 396 12.49 28.41 -20.87
N PRO A 397 13.80 28.61 -20.68
CA PRO A 397 14.73 27.80 -19.90
C PRO A 397 14.93 28.26 -18.45
N ASP A 398 14.21 29.28 -17.98
CA ASP A 398 14.53 30.01 -16.75
C ASP A 398 13.40 30.06 -15.70
N GLY A 399 12.31 29.32 -15.93
CA GLY A 399 11.19 29.20 -15.01
C GLY A 399 10.35 30.46 -14.91
N ARG A 400 10.37 31.34 -15.93
CA ARG A 400 9.56 32.57 -15.88
C ARG A 400 8.06 32.23 -15.84
N PRO A 401 7.29 32.82 -14.91
CA PRO A 401 5.86 32.59 -14.88
C PRO A 401 5.20 33.00 -16.20
N LEU A 402 4.45 32.08 -16.80
CA LEU A 402 3.66 32.30 -18.01
C LEU A 402 2.25 32.80 -17.63
N GLY A 403 1.54 33.37 -18.61
CA GLY A 403 0.19 33.90 -18.43
C GLY A 403 0.10 35.42 -18.55
N ALA A 404 -1.11 35.92 -18.82
CA ALA A 404 -1.35 37.33 -19.18
C ALA A 404 -0.95 38.35 -18.10
N LEU A 405 -0.91 37.91 -16.83
CA LEU A 405 -0.56 38.75 -15.68
C LEU A 405 0.89 38.54 -15.20
N GLY A 406 1.63 37.58 -15.78
CA GLY A 406 2.97 37.22 -15.36
C GLY A 406 3.06 36.65 -13.93
N ASP A 407 1.95 36.11 -13.43
CA ASP A 407 1.81 35.49 -12.11
C ASP A 407 1.86 33.95 -12.17
N GLY A 408 2.09 33.39 -13.36
CA GLY A 408 2.15 31.95 -13.58
C GLY A 408 0.78 31.33 -13.87
N VAL A 409 -0.33 32.03 -13.68
CA VAL A 409 -1.65 31.43 -13.81
C VAL A 409 -2.14 31.52 -15.26
N LEU A 410 -2.17 30.37 -15.93
CA LEU A 410 -2.68 30.22 -17.31
C LEU A 410 -4.21 30.20 -17.34
N VAL A 411 -4.84 29.54 -16.36
CA VAL A 411 -6.30 29.38 -16.28
C VAL A 411 -6.78 29.65 -14.87
N ARG A 412 -7.90 30.39 -14.76
CA ARG A 412 -8.64 30.60 -13.50
C ARG A 412 -10.06 30.09 -13.67
N SER A 413 -10.31 28.86 -13.25
CA SER A 413 -11.68 28.34 -13.14
C SER A 413 -12.29 28.73 -11.78
N SER A 414 -13.62 28.83 -11.73
CA SER A 414 -14.37 29.03 -10.47
C SER A 414 -14.91 27.73 -9.89
N ASN A 415 -14.73 26.61 -10.59
CA ASN A 415 -15.15 25.29 -10.15
C ASN A 415 -13.91 24.45 -9.82
N PRO A 416 -13.80 23.89 -8.60
CA PRO A 416 -12.76 22.93 -8.26
C PRO A 416 -12.90 21.69 -9.15
N LEU A 417 -11.77 21.17 -9.64
CA LEU A 417 -11.71 20.03 -10.54
C LEU A 417 -11.28 18.79 -9.74
N PRO A 418 -12.14 17.76 -9.60
CA PRO A 418 -11.95 16.70 -8.60
C PRO A 418 -10.86 15.66 -8.95
N SER A 419 -10.38 15.64 -10.20
CA SER A 419 -9.19 14.91 -10.63
C SER A 419 -8.71 15.50 -11.95
N LEU A 420 -7.40 15.68 -12.12
CA LEU A 420 -6.87 16.29 -13.34
C LEU A 420 -5.78 15.41 -13.95
N GLU A 421 -6.15 14.61 -14.95
CA GLU A 421 -5.17 14.15 -15.92
C GLU A 421 -5.00 15.22 -16.99
N LEU A 422 -3.79 15.77 -17.09
CA LEU A 422 -3.42 16.77 -18.08
C LEU A 422 -2.81 16.07 -19.30
N PHE A 423 -3.30 16.38 -20.50
CA PHE A 423 -2.70 15.91 -21.76
C PHE A 423 -2.46 17.10 -22.67
N GLY A 424 -1.34 17.13 -23.39
CA GLY A 424 -0.99 18.22 -24.32
C GLY A 424 -0.72 17.74 -25.74
N ALA A 425 -1.29 18.43 -26.72
CA ALA A 425 -0.95 18.30 -28.12
C ALA A 425 -1.23 19.61 -28.87
N ASP A 426 -0.49 19.89 -29.95
CA ASP A 426 -0.92 20.91 -30.92
C ASP A 426 -2.15 20.38 -31.66
N LEU A 427 -3.32 20.83 -31.22
CA LEU A 427 -4.64 20.51 -31.77
C LEU A 427 -5.09 21.58 -32.77
N ASN A 428 -4.41 22.73 -32.84
CA ASN A 428 -4.72 23.81 -33.75
C ASN A 428 -3.48 24.35 -34.49
N PRO A 429 -3.10 23.72 -35.62
CA PRO A 429 -1.93 24.13 -36.41
C PRO A 429 -2.02 25.55 -37.02
N GLY A 430 -3.15 26.26 -36.83
CA GLY A 430 -3.33 27.66 -37.22
C GLY A 430 -2.88 28.68 -36.18
N THR A 431 -2.60 28.26 -34.94
CA THR A 431 -2.09 29.07 -33.84
C THR A 431 -0.85 28.39 -33.26
N PRO A 432 0.32 29.07 -33.22
CA PRO A 432 1.48 28.51 -32.55
C PRO A 432 1.18 28.24 -31.07
N GLY A 433 1.43 27.02 -30.62
CA GLY A 433 1.28 26.59 -29.23
C GLY A 433 0.80 25.15 -29.11
N VAL A 434 0.71 24.66 -27.87
CA VAL A 434 0.15 23.35 -27.53
C VAL A 434 -1.16 23.59 -26.77
N GLU A 435 -2.24 22.90 -27.16
CA GLU A 435 -3.48 22.88 -26.39
C GLU A 435 -3.47 21.75 -25.37
N PHE A 436 -4.09 22.00 -24.22
CA PHE A 436 -4.21 21.01 -23.14
C PHE A 436 -5.65 20.56 -22.95
N GLY A 437 -5.84 19.27 -22.68
CA GLY A 437 -7.12 18.67 -22.35
C GLY A 437 -7.12 18.14 -20.91
N PHE A 438 -8.32 17.95 -20.37
CA PHE A 438 -8.55 17.45 -19.02
C PHE A 438 -9.41 16.18 -19.05
N GLY A 439 -8.93 15.13 -18.41
CA GLY A 439 -9.72 13.93 -18.11
C GLY A 439 -10.12 13.92 -16.64
N GLY A 440 -11.41 13.68 -16.33
CA GLY A 440 -11.84 13.50 -14.94
C GLY A 440 -13.22 14.05 -14.58
N LEU A 441 -14.29 13.62 -15.25
CA LEU A 441 -15.63 13.76 -14.69
C LEU A 441 -16.28 12.37 -14.62
N ARG A 442 -16.26 11.70 -13.46
CA ARG A 442 -17.28 10.69 -13.17
C ARG A 442 -18.58 11.45 -12.90
N ASP A 443 -19.54 11.35 -13.81
CA ASP A 443 -20.88 11.87 -13.52
C ASP A 443 -21.58 10.98 -12.47
N GLU A 444 -22.75 11.41 -12.00
CA GLU A 444 -23.58 10.69 -11.01
C GLU A 444 -23.95 9.25 -11.44
N THR A 445 -23.64 8.88 -12.69
CA THR A 445 -23.89 7.55 -13.27
C THR A 445 -22.64 6.67 -13.36
N GLY A 446 -21.50 7.14 -12.84
CA GLY A 446 -20.24 6.37 -12.82
C GLY A 446 -19.48 6.37 -14.15
N LEU A 447 -19.90 7.18 -15.14
CA LEU A 447 -19.23 7.27 -16.44
C LEU A 447 -18.19 8.39 -16.44
N SER A 448 -16.95 8.06 -16.82
CA SER A 448 -15.88 9.03 -17.06
C SER A 448 -16.15 9.84 -18.34
N ARG A 449 -16.23 11.17 -18.23
CA ARG A 449 -16.27 12.11 -19.36
C ARG A 449 -14.96 12.88 -19.45
N PHE A 450 -14.53 13.18 -20.68
CA PHE A 450 -13.39 14.05 -20.97
C PHE A 450 -13.85 15.40 -21.52
N GLY A 451 -13.16 16.48 -21.16
CA GLY A 451 -13.38 17.82 -21.68
C GLY A 451 -12.07 18.40 -22.19
N ILE A 452 -12.01 18.73 -23.48
CA ILE A 452 -10.88 19.48 -24.04
C ILE A 452 -11.21 20.96 -23.86
N TYR A 453 -10.40 21.67 -23.06
CA TYR A 453 -10.47 23.13 -22.97
C TYR A 453 -9.10 23.66 -23.41
N GLY A 454 -8.96 24.01 -24.69
CA GLY A 454 -7.68 24.54 -25.17
C GLY A 454 -7.47 25.92 -24.56
N VAL A 455 -6.28 26.20 -24.02
CA VAL A 455 -5.94 27.56 -23.56
C VAL A 455 -4.75 28.02 -24.37
N SER A 456 -5.00 28.95 -25.28
CA SER A 456 -3.93 29.68 -25.96
C SER A 456 -3.22 30.59 -24.95
N LEU A 457 -1.91 30.83 -25.13
CA LEU A 457 -1.10 31.73 -24.28
C LEU A 457 -1.66 33.16 -24.17
N ASP A 458 -2.59 33.56 -25.04
CA ASP A 458 -3.33 34.82 -24.93
C ASP A 458 -4.53 34.77 -23.95
N GLY A 459 -4.68 33.67 -23.20
CA GLY A 459 -5.72 33.46 -22.19
C GLY A 459 -7.10 33.17 -22.76
N ARG A 460 -7.20 32.80 -24.05
CA ARG A 460 -8.48 32.44 -24.68
C ARG A 460 -8.71 30.94 -24.60
N ALA A 461 -9.89 30.59 -24.07
CA ALA A 461 -10.44 29.26 -24.19
C ALA A 461 -10.76 28.96 -25.67
N VAL A 462 -10.32 27.79 -26.14
CA VAL A 462 -10.62 27.20 -27.45
C VAL A 462 -11.62 26.07 -27.26
#